data_AF-A0A4T0W9F2-F1
#
_entry.id   AF-A0A4T0W9F2-F1
#
_cell.length_a   1.000
_cell.length_b   1.000
_cell.length_c   1.000
_cell.angle_alpha   90.00
_cell.angle_beta   90.00
_cell.angle_gamma   90.00
#
_symmetry.space_group_name_H-M   'P 1'
#
loop_
_entity.id
_entity.type
_entity.pdbx_description
1 polymer ?
#
loop_
_entity_poly.entity_id
_entity_poly.type
_entity_poly.pdbx_seq_one_letter_code
_entity_poly.pdbx_strand_id
1 'polypeptide(L)'
;MAEGKNHHLLKLWKVCVRIYNCTPQQLISRANHLVFDTVNNHTFGYLNSNGVLKRRRTSAWSVGFCDSLTQLIFHPLFQRNAKLIVVALQYAVMLRVRELQDWPLTNPTGEDFFDALMDVIHDNRGLNKDPSILRRKAVALLMADGQSPPLFEKFMRRLEKSVDSSESLIECLGSVQSRPYAVNAKDLSNIRNALDGMTHAGMPLWALTVKLYDAYATKGRSSEDEVPKGKQLSEYLERDVLATRRWKAREQNRQQRLAEMPHAASPSLPKRFLSYSSAKKLRNNQQQTNENLRDEARRLRAELDELREENERHHRELQELREREAAWEMEELRERECSRERECSREMELLNWNGSTNMRSPSLSALPDCSSPVENNTAEPTRLEILQESRKLIRKAAAKHEYPAYQPHAPA
;
A
#
# COMPACT_ATOMS: atom_id res chain seq x y z
N MET A 1 -2.89 -7.26 28.77
CA MET A 1 -3.77 -7.47 27.59
C MET A 1 -3.53 -8.90 27.11
N ALA A 2 -4.59 -9.70 26.95
CA ALA A 2 -4.44 -11.13 26.60
C ALA A 2 -3.83 -11.30 25.19
N GLU A 3 -2.65 -11.91 25.10
CA GLU A 3 -1.83 -12.02 23.88
C GLU A 3 -2.55 -12.67 22.69
N GLY A 4 -3.47 -13.61 22.93
CA GLY A 4 -4.18 -14.33 21.85
C GLY A 4 -5.13 -13.46 21.01
N LYS A 5 -5.72 -12.39 21.57
CA LYS A 5 -6.64 -11.51 20.82
C LYS A 5 -5.93 -10.64 19.78
N ASN A 6 -4.61 -10.46 19.93
CA ASN A 6 -3.84 -9.60 19.06
C ASN A 6 -3.47 -10.28 17.72
N HIS A 7 -3.55 -11.61 17.60
CA HIS A 7 -3.13 -12.30 16.39
C HIS A 7 -3.99 -11.95 15.16
N HIS A 8 -5.32 -11.92 15.31
CA HIS A 8 -6.23 -11.59 14.21
C HIS A 8 -6.11 -10.12 13.77
N LEU A 9 -5.96 -9.21 14.72
CA LEU A 9 -5.68 -7.80 14.44
C LEU A 9 -4.31 -7.62 13.77
N LEU A 10 -3.29 -8.36 14.20
CA LEU A 10 -1.96 -8.36 13.59
C LEU A 10 -2.03 -8.82 12.13
N LYS A 11 -2.76 -9.92 11.86
CA LYS A 11 -2.99 -10.43 10.52
C LYS A 11 -3.62 -9.34 9.65
N LEU A 12 -4.75 -8.79 10.10
CA LEU A 12 -5.46 -7.72 9.42
C LEU A 12 -4.58 -6.50 9.14
N TRP A 13 -3.76 -6.09 10.11
CA TRP A 13 -2.82 -4.99 9.94
C TRP A 13 -1.84 -5.25 8.80
N LYS A 14 -1.18 -6.40 8.81
CA LYS A 14 -0.23 -6.81 7.77
C LYS A 14 -0.89 -6.84 6.40
N VAL A 15 -2.13 -7.32 6.34
CA VAL A 15 -2.92 -7.37 5.09
C VAL A 15 -3.23 -5.97 4.58
N CYS A 16 -3.78 -5.08 5.40
CA CYS A 16 -4.09 -3.70 4.99
C CYS A 16 -2.86 -2.97 4.48
N VAL A 17 -1.74 -3.05 5.20
CA VAL A 17 -0.49 -2.38 4.80
C VAL A 17 0.02 -2.95 3.49
N ARG A 18 -0.04 -4.27 3.30
CA ARG A 18 0.47 -4.91 2.08
C ARG A 18 -0.36 -4.59 0.83
N ILE A 19 -1.68 -4.63 0.96
CA ILE A 19 -2.58 -4.55 -0.20
C ILE A 19 -2.93 -3.10 -0.52
N TYR A 20 -3.13 -2.27 0.50
CA TYR A 20 -3.62 -0.90 0.35
C TYR A 20 -2.64 0.18 0.80
N ASN A 21 -1.49 -0.19 1.39
CA ASN A 21 -0.56 0.75 2.00
C ASN A 21 -1.23 1.66 3.05
N CYS A 22 -2.22 1.13 3.78
CA CYS A 22 -2.91 1.84 4.85
C CYS A 22 -3.06 0.96 6.09
N THR A 23 -3.33 1.57 7.25
CA THR A 23 -3.66 0.82 8.47
C THR A 23 -5.15 0.43 8.46
N PRO A 24 -5.55 -0.60 9.23
CA PRO A 24 -6.97 -0.93 9.40
C PRO A 24 -7.78 0.26 9.95
N GLN A 25 -7.20 1.03 10.87
CA GLN A 25 -7.81 2.21 11.46
C GLN A 25 -8.00 3.33 10.45
N GLN A 26 -7.04 3.55 9.54
CA GLN A 26 -7.20 4.50 8.44
C GLN A 26 -8.35 4.07 7.52
N LEU A 27 -8.44 2.78 7.21
CA LEU A 27 -9.53 2.22 6.40
C LEU A 27 -10.90 2.47 7.06
N ILE A 28 -11.04 2.15 8.35
CA ILE A 28 -12.26 2.40 9.16
C ILE A 28 -12.04 3.64 10.03
N SER A 29 -11.97 4.79 9.38
CA SER A 29 -11.78 6.09 10.02
C SER A 29 -12.90 7.06 9.68
N ARG A 30 -13.02 8.11 10.50
CA ARG A 30 -13.92 9.25 10.21
C ARG A 30 -13.56 9.97 8.92
N ALA A 31 -12.32 9.89 8.44
CA ALA A 31 -11.93 10.47 7.14
C ALA A 31 -12.65 9.76 5.99
N ASN A 32 -12.95 8.47 6.16
CA ASN A 32 -13.75 7.67 5.24
C ASN A 32 -15.24 7.61 5.64
N HIS A 33 -15.69 8.48 6.56
CA HIS A 33 -17.03 8.43 7.14
C HIS A 33 -17.38 7.08 7.78
N LEU A 34 -16.40 6.32 8.27
CA LEU A 34 -16.63 5.03 8.94
C LEU A 34 -16.22 5.08 10.41
N VAL A 35 -16.90 4.31 11.24
CA VAL A 35 -16.49 4.02 12.62
C VAL A 35 -16.81 2.57 12.93
N PHE A 36 -15.98 1.92 13.74
CA PHE A 36 -16.33 0.59 14.25
C PHE A 36 -17.46 0.71 15.27
N ASP A 37 -18.53 -0.06 15.06
CA ASP A 37 -19.65 -0.14 15.97
C ASP A 37 -19.24 -0.86 17.26
N THR A 38 -19.35 -0.15 18.38
CA THR A 38 -19.03 -0.69 19.70
C THR A 38 -20.26 -1.09 20.50
N VAL A 39 -21.47 -0.88 19.96
CA VAL A 39 -22.72 -1.13 20.69
C VAL A 39 -22.84 -2.60 21.11
N ASN A 40 -22.46 -3.50 20.21
CA ASN A 40 -22.53 -4.94 20.41
C ASN A 40 -21.24 -5.54 21.01
N ASN A 41 -20.28 -4.72 21.42
CA ASN A 41 -19.05 -5.23 22.02
C ASN A 41 -19.27 -5.68 23.46
N HIS A 42 -18.55 -6.74 23.85
CA HIS A 42 -18.54 -7.21 25.22
C HIS A 42 -18.17 -6.08 26.19
N THR A 43 -19.03 -5.86 27.18
CA THR A 43 -18.73 -5.01 28.33
C THR A 43 -17.94 -5.81 29.35
N PHE A 44 -16.78 -5.31 29.77
CA PHE A 44 -16.05 -5.88 30.90
C PHE A 44 -16.15 -4.94 32.12
N GLY A 45 -16.32 -5.54 33.29
CA GLY A 45 -16.20 -4.84 34.56
C GLY A 45 -14.73 -4.56 34.89
N TYR A 46 -14.44 -3.37 35.37
CA TYR A 46 -13.14 -3.02 35.96
C TYR A 46 -13.39 -2.16 37.20
N LEU A 47 -12.58 -2.35 38.24
CA LEU A 47 -12.62 -1.48 39.42
C LEU A 47 -11.87 -0.20 39.10
N ASN A 48 -12.48 0.96 39.37
CA ASN A 48 -11.75 2.23 39.33
C ASN A 48 -10.86 2.38 40.58
N SER A 49 -10.09 3.47 40.64
CA SER A 49 -9.23 3.81 41.80
C SER A 49 -9.96 3.86 43.15
N ASN A 50 -11.29 4.01 43.14
CA ASN A 50 -12.12 4.14 44.34
C ASN A 50 -12.81 2.81 44.69
N GLY A 51 -12.42 1.69 44.06
CA GLY A 51 -13.06 0.38 44.27
C GLY A 51 -14.46 0.23 43.69
N VAL A 52 -14.93 1.18 42.87
CA VAL A 52 -16.24 1.12 42.22
C VAL A 52 -16.15 0.34 40.92
N LEU A 53 -16.97 -0.71 40.78
CA LEU A 53 -17.07 -1.51 39.57
C LEU A 53 -17.70 -0.68 38.43
N LYS A 54 -16.90 -0.31 37.45
CA LYS A 54 -17.36 0.32 36.20
C LYS A 54 -17.39 -0.70 35.08
N ARG A 55 -18.38 -0.59 34.19
CA ARG A 55 -18.42 -1.38 32.94
C ARG A 55 -17.84 -0.54 31.81
N ARG A 56 -16.87 -1.08 31.09
CA ARG A 56 -16.33 -0.48 29.85
C ARG A 56 -16.60 -1.40 28.69
N ARG A 57 -17.12 -0.86 27.59
CA ARG A 57 -17.15 -1.57 26.30
C ARG A 57 -15.74 -1.67 25.75
N THR A 58 -15.35 -2.85 25.28
CA THR A 58 -14.06 -2.96 24.58
C THR A 58 -14.08 -2.08 23.33
N SER A 59 -13.10 -1.19 23.19
CA SER A 59 -12.87 -0.47 21.93
C SER A 59 -12.14 -1.33 20.90
N ALA A 60 -11.66 -2.51 21.31
CA ALA A 60 -10.99 -3.46 20.46
C ALA A 60 -11.98 -4.12 19.48
N TRP A 61 -11.52 -4.34 18.27
CA TRP A 61 -12.27 -5.06 17.25
C TRP A 61 -12.43 -6.52 17.65
N SER A 62 -13.59 -7.10 17.38
CA SER A 62 -13.80 -8.52 17.66
C SER A 62 -12.97 -9.39 16.72
N VAL A 63 -12.68 -10.63 17.13
CA VAL A 63 -11.96 -11.60 16.30
C VAL A 63 -12.69 -11.83 14.98
N GLY A 64 -14.01 -12.10 15.04
CA GLY A 64 -14.82 -12.30 13.84
C GLY A 64 -14.86 -11.08 12.93
N PHE A 65 -14.83 -9.86 13.47
CA PHE A 65 -14.72 -8.65 12.66
C PHE A 65 -13.37 -8.59 11.91
N CYS A 66 -12.27 -8.84 12.62
CA CYS A 66 -10.93 -8.82 12.03
C CYS A 66 -10.79 -9.87 10.92
N ASP A 67 -11.29 -11.08 11.14
CA ASP A 67 -11.20 -12.18 10.19
C ASP A 67 -12.05 -11.92 8.95
N SER A 68 -13.30 -11.49 9.13
CA SER A 68 -14.20 -11.15 8.02
C SER A 68 -13.62 -10.00 7.19
N LEU A 69 -13.09 -8.95 7.82
CA LEU A 69 -12.48 -7.84 7.07
C LEU A 69 -11.23 -8.29 6.33
N THR A 70 -10.39 -9.13 6.95
CA THR A 70 -9.20 -9.69 6.30
C THR A 70 -9.55 -10.45 5.02
N GLN A 71 -10.61 -11.26 5.05
CA GLN A 71 -11.07 -12.00 3.88
C GLN A 71 -11.58 -11.07 2.77
N LEU A 72 -12.27 -9.99 3.13
CA LEU A 72 -12.79 -9.03 2.16
C LEU A 72 -11.67 -8.24 1.46
N ILE A 73 -10.59 -7.89 2.16
CA ILE A 73 -9.46 -7.12 1.58
C ILE A 73 -8.86 -7.79 0.35
N PHE A 74 -8.84 -9.12 0.32
CA PHE A 74 -8.28 -9.86 -0.82
C PHE A 74 -9.23 -10.04 -1.99
N HIS A 75 -10.49 -9.61 -1.84
CA HIS A 75 -11.48 -9.92 -2.85
C HIS A 75 -11.17 -9.17 -4.16
N PRO A 76 -11.09 -9.86 -5.32
CA PRO A 76 -10.60 -9.22 -6.55
C PRO A 76 -11.52 -8.13 -7.09
N LEU A 77 -12.80 -8.14 -6.72
CA LEU A 77 -13.74 -7.03 -7.01
C LEU A 77 -13.16 -5.66 -6.60
N PHE A 78 -12.38 -5.60 -5.52
CA PHE A 78 -11.84 -4.35 -5.01
C PHE A 78 -10.56 -3.89 -5.70
N GLN A 79 -9.95 -4.70 -6.59
CA GLN A 79 -8.82 -4.31 -7.44
C GLN A 79 -7.66 -3.61 -6.71
N ARG A 80 -7.36 -4.00 -5.46
CA ARG A 80 -6.39 -3.30 -4.59
C ARG A 80 -6.67 -1.81 -4.36
N ASN A 81 -7.91 -1.38 -4.53
CA ASN A 81 -8.40 -0.03 -4.24
C ASN A 81 -9.21 -0.01 -2.93
N ALA A 82 -8.60 0.55 -1.87
CA ALA A 82 -9.23 0.67 -0.55
C ALA A 82 -10.56 1.44 -0.58
N LYS A 83 -10.71 2.40 -1.51
CA LYS A 83 -11.93 3.22 -1.61
C LYS A 83 -13.15 2.38 -1.99
N LEU A 84 -12.98 1.32 -2.79
CA LEU A 84 -14.09 0.42 -3.13
C LEU A 84 -14.58 -0.37 -1.92
N ILE A 85 -13.69 -0.78 -1.01
CA ILE A 85 -14.08 -1.38 0.27
C ILE A 85 -14.83 -0.38 1.13
N VAL A 86 -14.32 0.86 1.22
CA VAL A 86 -15.00 1.92 1.98
C VAL A 86 -16.42 2.11 1.45
N VAL A 87 -16.61 2.24 0.13
CA VAL A 87 -17.93 2.37 -0.49
C VAL A 87 -18.82 1.16 -0.20
N ALA A 88 -18.28 -0.06 -0.26
CA ALA A 88 -19.03 -1.28 0.07
C ALA A 88 -19.48 -1.31 1.54
N LEU A 89 -18.62 -0.91 2.47
CA LEU A 89 -18.94 -0.81 3.90
C LEU A 89 -19.99 0.27 4.18
N GLN A 90 -19.84 1.45 3.60
CA GLN A 90 -20.82 2.54 3.71
C GLN A 90 -22.18 2.08 3.20
N TYR A 91 -22.22 1.48 2.00
CA TYR A 91 -23.46 1.01 1.41
C TYR A 91 -24.14 -0.10 2.24
N ALA A 92 -23.36 -1.05 2.77
CA ALA A 92 -23.89 -2.09 3.65
C ALA A 92 -24.53 -1.51 4.92
N VAL A 93 -23.88 -0.53 5.56
CA VAL A 93 -24.44 0.15 6.74
C VAL A 93 -25.69 0.94 6.38
N MET A 94 -25.69 1.67 5.26
CA MET A 94 -26.85 2.42 4.78
C MET A 94 -28.05 1.51 4.56
N LEU A 95 -27.87 0.34 3.93
CA LEU A 95 -28.92 -0.65 3.75
C LEU A 95 -29.43 -1.21 5.08
N ARG A 96 -28.54 -1.51 6.03
CA ARG A 96 -28.93 -2.04 7.35
C ARG A 96 -29.70 -1.02 8.18
N VAL A 97 -29.18 0.20 8.30
CA VAL A 97 -29.77 1.26 9.13
C VAL A 97 -30.95 1.94 8.43
N ARG A 98 -31.13 1.69 7.12
CA ARG A 98 -32.00 2.47 6.22
C ARG A 98 -31.70 3.95 6.35
N GLU A 99 -30.42 4.28 6.40
CA GLU A 99 -29.98 5.66 6.56
C GLU A 99 -30.21 6.41 5.25
N LEU A 100 -31.06 7.44 5.32
CA LEU A 100 -31.48 8.24 4.18
C LEU A 100 -30.68 9.56 4.07
N GLN A 101 -29.55 9.65 4.79
CA GLN A 101 -28.69 10.82 4.80
C GLN A 101 -27.95 10.99 3.46
N ASP A 102 -27.58 12.23 3.16
CA ASP A 102 -26.69 12.59 2.05
C ASP A 102 -25.40 11.74 2.12
N TRP A 103 -25.24 10.83 1.16
CA TRP A 103 -24.08 9.94 1.09
C TRP A 103 -22.87 10.72 0.54
N PRO A 104 -21.78 10.92 1.33
CA PRO A 104 -20.57 11.58 0.85
C PRO A 104 -19.73 10.64 -0.05
N LEU A 105 -20.32 10.21 -1.16
CA LEU A 105 -19.68 9.35 -2.14
C LEU A 105 -18.65 10.14 -2.94
N THR A 106 -17.48 9.55 -3.14
CA THR A 106 -16.46 10.03 -4.08
C THR A 106 -16.19 8.95 -5.11
N ASN A 107 -16.00 9.29 -6.38
CA ASN A 107 -15.69 8.29 -7.42
C ASN A 107 -14.37 7.56 -7.08
N PRO A 108 -14.43 6.26 -6.72
CA PRO A 108 -13.25 5.52 -6.30
C PRO A 108 -12.39 5.05 -7.47
N THR A 109 -12.97 4.83 -8.66
CA THR A 109 -12.33 4.17 -9.82
C THR A 109 -12.20 5.08 -11.03
N GLY A 110 -12.93 6.19 -11.09
CA GLY A 110 -13.09 6.99 -12.30
C GLY A 110 -14.06 6.36 -13.31
N GLU A 111 -14.85 5.36 -12.90
CA GLU A 111 -15.88 4.78 -13.77
C GLU A 111 -17.15 5.65 -13.78
N ASP A 112 -17.76 5.77 -14.95
CA ASP A 112 -18.97 6.57 -15.20
C ASP A 112 -20.14 6.18 -14.28
N PHE A 113 -20.18 4.92 -13.83
CA PHE A 113 -21.20 4.46 -12.88
C PHE A 113 -21.20 5.24 -11.57
N PHE A 114 -20.02 5.53 -11.02
CA PHE A 114 -19.93 6.29 -9.79
C PHE A 114 -20.23 7.77 -10.01
N ASP A 115 -19.92 8.32 -11.18
CA ASP A 115 -20.29 9.69 -11.54
C ASP A 115 -21.82 9.82 -11.66
N ALA A 116 -22.47 8.93 -12.41
CA ALA A 116 -23.93 8.88 -12.48
C ALA A 116 -24.59 8.66 -11.11
N LEU A 117 -23.98 7.86 -10.24
CA LEU A 117 -24.47 7.64 -8.88
C LEU A 117 -24.31 8.90 -8.00
N MET A 118 -23.18 9.60 -8.09
CA MET A 118 -22.97 10.86 -7.38
C MET A 118 -23.95 11.94 -7.85
N ASP A 119 -24.19 12.06 -9.16
CA ASP A 119 -25.16 12.99 -9.73
C ASP A 119 -26.58 12.72 -9.20
N VAL A 120 -26.99 11.46 -9.21
CA VAL A 120 -28.30 11.07 -8.66
C VAL A 120 -28.40 11.33 -7.16
N ILE A 121 -27.34 11.08 -6.39
CA ILE A 121 -27.30 11.41 -4.95
C ILE A 121 -27.44 12.92 -4.76
N HIS A 122 -26.73 13.73 -5.57
CA HIS A 122 -26.80 15.17 -5.49
C HIS A 122 -28.19 15.71 -5.85
N ASP A 123 -28.81 15.20 -6.91
CA ASP A 123 -30.15 15.62 -7.35
C ASP A 123 -31.25 15.24 -6.35
N ASN A 124 -31.01 14.21 -5.54
CA ASN A 124 -31.98 13.72 -4.54
C ASN A 124 -31.57 14.08 -3.11
N ARG A 125 -30.61 15.01 -2.95
CA ARG A 125 -30.11 15.46 -1.65
C ARG A 125 -31.26 15.99 -0.77
N GLY A 126 -31.34 15.53 0.47
CA GLY A 126 -32.41 15.89 1.41
C GLY A 126 -33.80 15.27 1.14
N LEU A 127 -34.00 14.53 0.05
CA LEU A 127 -35.28 13.85 -0.25
C LEU A 127 -35.45 12.51 0.46
N ASN A 128 -34.46 12.11 1.26
CA ASN A 128 -34.44 10.89 2.05
C ASN A 128 -34.85 9.65 1.21
N LYS A 129 -34.24 9.46 0.04
CA LYS A 129 -34.55 8.33 -0.83
C LYS A 129 -33.73 7.10 -0.44
N ASP A 130 -34.35 5.94 -0.58
CA ASP A 130 -33.67 4.65 -0.34
C ASP A 130 -32.43 4.53 -1.26
N PRO A 131 -31.27 4.10 -0.73
CA PRO A 131 -30.04 3.96 -1.51
C PRO A 131 -30.20 3.07 -2.75
N SER A 132 -31.06 2.04 -2.68
CA SER A 132 -31.37 1.13 -3.78
C SER A 132 -32.14 1.82 -4.91
N ILE A 133 -32.97 2.82 -4.58
CA ILE A 133 -33.66 3.65 -5.57
C ILE A 133 -32.66 4.56 -6.29
N LEU A 134 -31.75 5.19 -5.54
CA LEU A 134 -30.69 6.04 -6.10
C LEU A 134 -29.81 5.24 -7.05
N ARG A 135 -29.35 4.06 -6.64
CA ARG A 135 -28.58 3.16 -7.50
C ARG A 135 -29.32 2.78 -8.78
N ARG A 136 -30.59 2.39 -8.71
CA ARG A 136 -31.39 2.03 -9.90
C ARG A 136 -31.52 3.19 -10.89
N LYS A 137 -31.70 4.42 -10.39
CA LYS A 137 -31.72 5.62 -11.23
C LYS A 137 -30.36 5.84 -11.92
N ALA A 138 -29.25 5.71 -11.19
CA ALA A 138 -27.91 5.85 -11.77
C ALA A 138 -27.67 4.83 -12.89
N VAL A 139 -28.09 3.58 -12.69
CA VAL A 139 -28.03 2.54 -13.73
C VAL A 139 -28.89 2.87 -14.94
N ALA A 140 -30.09 3.41 -14.72
CA ALA A 140 -30.97 3.82 -15.83
C ALA A 140 -30.35 4.94 -16.68
N LEU A 141 -29.64 5.89 -16.06
CA LEU A 141 -28.90 6.94 -16.77
C LEU A 141 -27.78 6.33 -17.63
N LEU A 142 -26.94 5.47 -17.06
CA LEU A 142 -25.86 4.80 -17.80
C LEU A 142 -26.38 3.98 -18.98
N MET A 143 -27.48 3.26 -18.78
CA MET A 143 -28.09 2.45 -19.83
C MET A 143 -28.71 3.32 -20.94
N ALA A 144 -29.24 4.51 -20.60
CA ALA A 144 -29.73 5.48 -21.58
C ALA A 144 -28.58 6.01 -22.46
N ASP A 145 -27.38 6.11 -21.90
CA ASP A 145 -26.15 6.47 -22.61
C ASP A 145 -25.51 5.28 -23.37
N GLY A 146 -26.17 4.12 -23.40
CA GLY A 146 -25.70 2.92 -24.09
C GLY A 146 -24.59 2.17 -23.37
N GLN A 147 -24.29 2.50 -22.11
CA GLN A 147 -23.25 1.86 -21.33
C GLN A 147 -23.75 0.62 -20.58
N SER A 148 -22.88 -0.39 -20.49
CA SER A 148 -23.18 -1.60 -19.72
C SER A 148 -22.88 -1.40 -18.22
N PRO A 149 -23.75 -1.86 -17.29
CA PRO A 149 -23.49 -1.74 -15.87
C PRO A 149 -22.21 -2.50 -15.43
N PRO A 150 -21.32 -1.89 -14.62
CA PRO A 150 -20.08 -2.51 -14.20
C PRO A 150 -20.30 -3.66 -13.20
N LEU A 151 -19.26 -4.45 -12.94
CA LEU A 151 -19.33 -5.54 -11.97
C LEU A 151 -19.70 -5.06 -10.55
N PHE A 152 -19.28 -3.85 -10.19
CA PHE A 152 -19.58 -3.28 -8.88
C PHE A 152 -21.08 -2.99 -8.71
N GLU A 153 -21.80 -2.60 -9.77
CA GLU A 153 -23.27 -2.48 -9.75
C GLU A 153 -23.92 -3.83 -9.42
N LYS A 154 -23.46 -4.90 -10.08
CA LYS A 154 -23.99 -6.25 -9.88
C LYS A 154 -23.78 -6.70 -8.43
N PHE A 155 -22.64 -6.36 -7.85
CA PHE A 155 -22.34 -6.56 -6.42
C PHE A 155 -23.30 -5.78 -5.52
N MET A 156 -23.47 -4.47 -5.73
CA MET A 156 -24.38 -3.65 -4.91
C MET A 156 -25.82 -4.19 -4.95
N ARG A 157 -26.30 -4.62 -6.13
CA ARG A 157 -27.60 -5.27 -6.29
C ARG A 157 -27.71 -6.60 -5.55
N ARG A 158 -26.62 -7.36 -5.42
CA ARG A 158 -26.58 -8.59 -4.60
C ARG A 158 -26.57 -8.27 -3.12
N LEU A 159 -25.88 -7.21 -2.72
CA LEU A 159 -25.83 -6.74 -1.34
C LEU A 159 -27.21 -6.27 -0.84
N GLU A 160 -27.99 -5.59 -1.69
CA GLU A 160 -29.39 -5.27 -1.38
C GLU A 160 -30.24 -6.49 -1.03
N LYS A 161 -29.95 -7.65 -1.62
CA LYS A 161 -30.67 -8.91 -1.37
C LYS A 161 -30.16 -9.66 -0.16
N SER A 162 -28.91 -9.42 0.27
CA SER A 162 -28.32 -10.12 1.43
C SER A 162 -28.60 -9.43 2.75
N VAL A 163 -29.05 -8.17 2.73
CA VAL A 163 -29.39 -7.42 3.93
C VAL A 163 -30.86 -7.67 4.30
N ASP A 164 -31.09 -8.36 5.41
CA ASP A 164 -32.43 -8.56 5.96
C ASP A 164 -33.05 -7.23 6.37
N SER A 165 -34.09 -6.82 5.65
CA SER A 165 -34.80 -5.56 5.86
C SER A 165 -35.63 -5.51 7.15
N SER A 166 -35.78 -6.63 7.86
CA SER A 166 -36.66 -6.77 9.03
C SER A 166 -36.08 -6.26 10.34
N GLU A 167 -34.76 -6.07 10.45
CA GLU A 167 -34.09 -6.06 11.76
C GLU A 167 -33.77 -4.68 12.37
N SER A 168 -33.97 -3.56 11.69
CA SER A 168 -33.56 -2.28 12.27
C SER A 168 -34.28 -1.05 11.74
N LEU A 169 -35.42 -0.73 12.36
CA LEU A 169 -35.89 0.65 12.51
C LEU A 169 -35.30 1.21 13.81
N ILE A 170 -33.98 1.33 13.89
CA ILE A 170 -33.41 2.15 14.97
C ILE A 170 -33.66 3.60 14.57
N GLU A 171 -34.55 4.26 15.30
CA GLU A 171 -34.92 5.66 15.11
C GLU A 171 -33.68 6.57 15.11
N CYS A 172 -33.12 6.85 13.93
CA CYS A 172 -32.16 7.95 13.73
C CYS A 172 -32.90 9.31 13.71
N LEU A 173 -33.81 9.55 14.67
CA LEU A 173 -34.63 10.76 14.77
C LEU A 173 -33.88 11.96 15.39
N GLY A 174 -32.55 12.00 15.30
CA GLY A 174 -31.72 13.07 15.86
C GLY A 174 -31.03 13.88 14.77
N SER A 175 -31.56 15.07 14.51
CA SER A 175 -31.12 16.01 13.48
C SER A 175 -29.63 16.40 13.53
N VAL A 176 -29.10 16.73 12.33
CA VAL A 176 -27.95 17.62 12.07
C VAL A 176 -26.57 17.11 12.48
N GLN A 177 -25.98 16.26 11.64
CA GLN A 177 -24.59 16.30 11.14
C GLN A 177 -24.26 14.95 10.49
N SER A 178 -23.35 14.93 9.50
CA SER A 178 -22.85 13.69 8.86
C SER A 178 -22.24 12.80 9.95
N ARG A 179 -22.99 11.79 10.40
CA ARG A 179 -22.49 10.83 11.38
C ARG A 179 -21.68 9.79 10.61
N PRO A 180 -20.51 9.38 11.12
CA PRO A 180 -19.79 8.27 10.50
C PRO A 180 -20.62 7.00 10.60
N TYR A 181 -20.67 6.23 9.53
CA TYR A 181 -21.35 4.95 9.43
C TYR A 181 -20.72 3.95 10.40
N ALA A 182 -21.52 3.45 11.35
CA ALA A 182 -21.08 2.49 12.35
C ALA A 182 -21.09 1.06 11.76
N VAL A 183 -19.92 0.57 11.38
CA VAL A 183 -19.70 -0.74 10.75
C VAL A 183 -19.56 -1.82 11.82
N ASN A 184 -20.27 -2.93 11.67
CA ASN A 184 -20.15 -4.09 12.54
C ASN A 184 -19.84 -5.38 11.75
N ALA A 185 -19.73 -6.51 12.46
CA ALA A 185 -19.42 -7.79 11.84
C ALA A 185 -20.53 -8.31 10.91
N LYS A 186 -21.80 -7.94 11.15
CA LYS A 186 -22.94 -8.32 10.29
C LYS A 186 -22.81 -7.66 8.92
N ASP A 187 -22.37 -6.40 8.87
CA ASP A 187 -22.14 -5.69 7.59
C ASP A 187 -21.10 -6.42 6.73
N LEU A 188 -20.00 -6.88 7.34
CA LEU A 188 -18.97 -7.66 6.65
C LEU A 188 -19.50 -9.00 6.15
N SER A 189 -20.32 -9.69 6.95
CA SER A 189 -20.99 -10.93 6.54
C SER A 189 -21.95 -10.70 5.38
N ASN A 190 -22.72 -9.62 5.38
CA ASN A 190 -23.64 -9.29 4.28
C ASN A 190 -22.88 -9.01 2.97
N ILE A 191 -21.75 -8.29 3.06
CA ILE A 191 -20.85 -8.06 1.92
C ILE A 191 -20.30 -9.40 1.41
N ARG A 192 -19.79 -10.24 2.30
CA ARG A 192 -19.27 -11.56 1.92
C ARG A 192 -20.34 -12.41 1.24
N ASN A 193 -21.54 -12.51 1.82
CA ASN A 193 -22.66 -13.25 1.24
C ASN A 193 -23.05 -12.71 -0.15
N ALA A 194 -22.99 -11.39 -0.33
CA ALA A 194 -23.27 -10.77 -1.62
C ALA A 194 -22.22 -11.14 -2.69
N LEU A 195 -20.93 -11.16 -2.31
CA LEU A 195 -19.82 -11.55 -3.17
C LEU A 195 -19.88 -13.04 -3.53
N ASP A 196 -20.09 -13.90 -2.54
CA ASP A 196 -20.24 -15.35 -2.73
C ASP A 196 -21.47 -15.68 -3.59
N GLY A 197 -22.52 -14.85 -3.51
CA GLY A 197 -23.72 -14.95 -4.33
C GLY A 197 -23.60 -14.38 -5.76
N MET A 198 -22.46 -13.81 -6.15
CA MET A 198 -22.23 -13.36 -7.52
C MET A 198 -21.99 -14.57 -8.44
N THR A 199 -22.83 -14.72 -9.46
CA THR A 199 -22.72 -15.80 -10.44
C THR A 199 -22.62 -15.27 -11.87
N HIS A 200 -21.91 -16.01 -12.72
CA HIS A 200 -21.84 -15.82 -14.17
C HIS A 200 -22.17 -17.15 -14.84
N ALA A 201 -23.19 -17.18 -15.70
CA ALA A 201 -23.71 -18.41 -16.32
C ALA A 201 -24.03 -19.53 -15.29
N GLY A 202 -24.57 -19.15 -14.13
CA GLY A 202 -24.90 -20.09 -13.05
C GLY A 202 -23.71 -20.53 -12.18
N MET A 203 -22.48 -20.23 -12.57
CA MET A 203 -21.27 -20.57 -11.83
C MET A 203 -20.86 -19.43 -10.89
N PRO A 204 -20.37 -19.69 -9.65
CA PRO A 204 -19.90 -18.63 -8.77
C PRO A 204 -18.67 -17.93 -9.36
N LEU A 205 -18.71 -16.59 -9.41
CA LEU A 205 -17.69 -15.79 -10.09
C LEU A 205 -16.30 -15.87 -9.42
N TRP A 206 -16.26 -16.15 -8.11
CA TRP A 206 -15.05 -16.02 -7.28
C TRP A 206 -14.64 -17.28 -6.51
N ALA A 207 -15.23 -18.45 -6.83
CA ALA A 207 -15.11 -19.69 -6.01
C ALA A 207 -13.66 -20.10 -5.68
N LEU A 208 -12.75 -19.94 -6.63
CA LEU A 208 -11.35 -20.35 -6.49
C LEU A 208 -10.45 -19.21 -6.02
N THR A 209 -10.80 -17.98 -6.35
CA THR A 209 -9.90 -16.83 -6.22
C THR A 209 -9.68 -16.46 -4.76
N VAL A 210 -10.71 -16.48 -3.92
CA VAL A 210 -10.58 -16.08 -2.50
C VAL A 210 -9.62 -16.99 -1.75
N LYS A 211 -9.69 -18.32 -1.97
CA LYS A 211 -8.80 -19.29 -1.30
C LYS A 211 -7.35 -19.14 -1.75
N LEU A 212 -7.13 -18.92 -3.04
CA LEU A 212 -5.80 -18.73 -3.60
C LEU A 212 -5.15 -17.44 -3.08
N TYR A 213 -5.92 -16.35 -3.00
CA TYR A 213 -5.41 -15.09 -2.48
C TYR A 213 -5.17 -15.12 -0.97
N ASP A 214 -6.03 -15.77 -0.17
CA ASP A 214 -5.75 -15.95 1.26
C ASP A 214 -4.48 -16.79 1.47
N ALA A 215 -4.29 -17.88 0.70
CA ALA A 215 -3.05 -18.65 0.75
C ALA A 215 -1.83 -17.81 0.35
N TYR A 216 -1.89 -17.05 -0.74
CA TYR A 216 -0.80 -16.20 -1.19
C TYR A 216 -0.46 -15.12 -0.16
N ALA A 217 -1.47 -14.46 0.39
CA ALA A 217 -1.24 -13.36 1.30
C ALA A 217 -0.88 -13.78 2.72
N THR A 218 -1.24 -15.00 3.13
CA THR A 218 -0.88 -15.49 4.46
C THR A 218 0.39 -16.32 4.47
N LYS A 219 0.75 -16.97 3.35
CA LYS A 219 1.90 -17.90 3.26
C LYS A 219 3.02 -17.43 2.33
N GLY A 220 2.78 -16.44 1.47
CA GLY A 220 3.69 -16.10 0.36
C GLY A 220 4.88 -15.20 0.70
N ARG A 221 5.01 -14.68 1.93
CA ARG A 221 6.18 -13.90 2.36
C ARG A 221 6.75 -14.46 3.66
N SER A 222 8.08 -14.37 3.78
CA SER A 222 8.76 -14.69 5.04
C SER A 222 8.23 -13.78 6.14
N SER A 223 7.85 -14.38 7.27
CA SER A 223 7.41 -13.67 8.47
C SER A 223 8.42 -12.61 8.94
N GLU A 224 9.70 -12.75 8.53
CA GLU A 224 10.79 -11.86 8.91
C GLU A 224 10.69 -10.46 8.30
N ASP A 225 10.20 -10.35 7.06
CA ASP A 225 10.11 -9.07 6.31
C ASP A 225 8.83 -8.30 6.63
N GLU A 226 7.88 -8.93 7.33
CA GLU A 226 6.57 -8.35 7.58
C GLU A 226 6.52 -7.57 8.88
N VAL A 227 6.25 -6.27 8.76
CA VAL A 227 5.94 -5.40 9.88
C VAL A 227 4.42 -5.15 9.99
N PRO A 228 3.87 -4.97 11.20
CA PRO A 228 4.55 -5.13 12.50
C PRO A 228 4.73 -6.61 12.89
N LYS A 229 5.74 -6.89 13.72
CA LYS A 229 5.83 -8.15 14.48
C LYS A 229 4.88 -8.10 15.68
N GLY A 230 4.52 -9.25 16.26
CA GLY A 230 3.54 -9.31 17.35
C GLY A 230 3.85 -8.38 18.54
N LYS A 231 5.12 -8.28 18.95
CA LYS A 231 5.58 -7.36 20.00
C LYS A 231 5.58 -5.88 19.58
N GLN A 232 5.65 -5.59 18.29
CA GLN A 232 5.67 -4.23 17.73
C GLN A 232 4.25 -3.68 17.46
N LEU A 233 3.21 -4.53 17.49
CA LEU A 233 1.86 -4.11 17.14
C LEU A 233 1.36 -2.95 18.01
N SER A 234 1.66 -2.97 19.31
CA SER A 234 1.27 -1.87 20.23
C SER A 234 1.89 -0.54 19.81
N GLU A 235 3.16 -0.53 19.44
CA GLU A 235 3.86 0.67 18.97
C GLU A 235 3.24 1.20 17.67
N TYR A 236 2.91 0.32 16.73
CA TYR A 236 2.25 0.70 15.48
C TYR A 236 0.84 1.24 15.71
N LEU A 237 0.09 0.64 16.64
CA LEU A 237 -1.22 1.14 17.06
C LEU A 237 -1.11 2.54 17.67
N GLU A 238 -0.11 2.78 18.53
CA GLU A 238 0.14 4.10 19.11
C GLU A 238 0.51 5.13 18.04
N ARG A 239 1.39 4.77 17.11
CA ARG A 239 1.78 5.64 15.98
C ARG A 239 0.59 6.00 15.10
N ASP A 240 -0.30 5.05 14.82
CA ASP A 240 -1.51 5.28 14.03
C ASP A 240 -2.52 6.18 14.75
N VAL A 241 -2.70 5.99 16.06
CA VAL A 241 -3.50 6.89 16.90
C VAL A 241 -2.93 8.30 16.88
N LEU A 242 -1.61 8.45 16.98
CA LEU A 242 -0.93 9.75 16.87
C LEU A 242 -1.09 10.36 15.47
N ALA A 243 -0.96 9.57 14.40
CA ALA A 243 -1.19 10.03 13.03
C ALA A 243 -2.62 10.54 12.83
N THR A 244 -3.60 9.82 13.33
CA THR A 244 -5.02 10.23 13.32
C THR A 244 -5.24 11.54 14.08
N ARG A 245 -4.60 11.71 15.25
CA ARG A 245 -4.68 12.96 16.03
C ARG A 245 -4.04 14.13 15.28
N ARG A 246 -2.86 13.93 14.68
CA ARG A 246 -2.16 14.94 13.86
C ARG A 246 -3.00 15.37 12.67
N TRP A 247 -3.63 14.41 11.98
CA TRP A 247 -4.52 14.72 10.85
C TRP A 247 -5.71 15.56 11.31
N LYS A 248 -6.38 15.19 12.41
CA LYS A 248 -7.47 15.99 12.98
C LYS A 248 -7.04 17.40 13.37
N ALA A 249 -5.89 17.55 14.01
CA ALA A 249 -5.34 18.86 14.36
C ALA A 249 -5.06 19.71 13.11
N ARG A 250 -4.50 19.11 12.04
CA ARG A 250 -4.29 19.80 10.76
C ARG A 250 -5.60 20.26 10.14
N GLU A 251 -6.63 19.41 10.17
CA GLU A 251 -7.95 19.73 9.61
C GLU A 251 -8.64 20.84 10.43
N GLN A 252 -8.55 20.80 11.75
CA GLN A 252 -9.04 21.87 12.63
C GLN A 252 -8.32 23.20 12.36
N ASN A 253 -6.99 23.19 12.28
CA ASN A 253 -6.21 24.39 11.96
C ASN A 253 -6.51 24.91 10.53
N ARG A 254 -6.84 24.01 9.59
CA ARG A 254 -7.30 24.40 8.25
C ARG A 254 -8.66 25.09 8.31
N GLN A 255 -9.61 24.53 9.05
CA GLN A 255 -10.94 25.11 9.23
C GLN A 255 -10.88 26.46 9.97
N GLN A 256 -10.05 26.57 11.01
CA GLN A 256 -9.81 27.83 11.71
C GLN A 256 -9.25 28.89 10.77
N ARG A 257 -8.24 28.58 9.97
CA ARG A 257 -7.72 29.51 8.95
C ARG A 257 -8.77 29.92 7.92
N LEU A 258 -9.62 29.00 7.47
CA LEU A 258 -10.72 29.33 6.54
C LEU A 258 -11.79 30.22 7.19
N ALA A 259 -12.01 30.09 8.49
CA ALA A 259 -12.95 30.93 9.24
C ALA A 259 -12.34 32.31 9.59
N GLU A 260 -11.04 32.36 9.85
CA GLU A 260 -10.27 33.58 10.16
C GLU A 260 -9.88 34.38 8.92
N MET A 261 -9.82 33.75 7.74
CA MET A 261 -9.67 34.48 6.49
C MET A 261 -10.78 35.53 6.47
N PRO A 262 -10.45 36.83 6.58
CA PRO A 262 -11.46 37.86 6.52
C PRO A 262 -12.22 37.59 5.23
N HIS A 263 -13.54 37.53 5.32
CA HIS A 263 -14.40 37.51 4.15
C HIS A 263 -14.10 38.79 3.38
N ALA A 264 -12.99 38.80 2.62
CA ALA A 264 -12.58 39.84 1.72
C ALA A 264 -13.78 39.98 0.82
N ALA A 265 -14.56 41.05 1.08
CA ALA A 265 -15.96 41.16 0.77
C ALA A 265 -16.20 40.46 -0.55
N SER A 266 -16.73 39.23 -0.49
CA SER A 266 -16.87 38.37 -1.66
C SER A 266 -17.59 39.25 -2.66
N PRO A 267 -16.91 39.76 -3.72
CA PRO A 267 -17.34 40.94 -4.43
C PRO A 267 -18.73 40.62 -4.88
N SER A 268 -19.71 41.32 -4.28
CA SER A 268 -21.10 40.87 -4.26
C SER A 268 -21.46 40.55 -5.69
N LEU A 269 -21.50 39.25 -6.02
CA LEU A 269 -21.74 38.84 -7.38
C LEU A 269 -23.06 39.51 -7.72
N PRO A 270 -23.09 40.42 -8.71
CA PRO A 270 -24.29 41.16 -9.01
C PRO A 270 -25.39 40.11 -9.14
N LYS A 271 -26.48 40.27 -8.38
CA LYS A 271 -27.71 39.49 -8.53
C LYS A 271 -28.34 39.84 -9.89
N ARG A 272 -27.59 39.71 -10.98
CA ARG A 272 -28.10 39.66 -12.33
C ARG A 272 -28.52 38.23 -12.52
N PHE A 273 -29.84 38.05 -12.63
CA PHE A 273 -30.48 36.98 -13.38
C PHE A 273 -29.47 36.31 -14.31
N LEU A 274 -29.02 35.11 -13.94
CA LEU A 274 -28.29 34.25 -14.86
C LEU A 274 -29.30 33.83 -15.92
N SER A 275 -29.42 34.68 -16.93
CA SER A 275 -29.99 34.31 -18.22
C SER A 275 -29.27 33.04 -18.66
N TYR A 276 -30.04 32.06 -19.14
CA TYR A 276 -29.55 30.76 -19.63
C TYR A 276 -28.40 30.89 -20.65
N SER A 277 -28.20 32.06 -21.28
CA SER A 277 -27.09 32.30 -22.20
C SER A 277 -25.72 32.46 -21.50
N SER A 278 -25.69 32.87 -20.23
CA SER A 278 -24.44 33.05 -19.47
C SER A 278 -23.85 31.71 -19.00
N ALA A 279 -24.70 30.75 -18.64
CA ALA A 279 -24.26 29.40 -18.27
C ALA A 279 -23.62 28.65 -19.45
N LYS A 280 -24.13 28.87 -20.68
CA LYS A 280 -23.55 28.29 -21.90
C LYS A 280 -22.16 28.86 -22.20
N LYS A 281 -21.96 30.17 -22.04
CA LYS A 281 -20.63 30.79 -22.17
C LYS A 281 -19.65 30.28 -21.11
N LEU A 282 -20.10 30.11 -19.86
CA LEU A 282 -19.26 29.57 -18.80
C LEU A 282 -18.84 28.13 -19.08
N ARG A 283 -19.77 27.28 -19.55
CA ARG A 283 -19.46 25.90 -19.97
C ARG A 283 -18.50 25.85 -21.15
N ASN A 284 -18.68 26.71 -22.15
CA ASN A 284 -17.75 26.78 -23.29
C ASN A 284 -16.36 27.23 -22.85
N ASN A 285 -16.25 28.25 -21.99
CA ASN A 285 -14.96 28.67 -21.44
C ASN A 285 -14.32 27.56 -20.61
N GLN A 286 -15.09 26.86 -19.80
CA GLN A 286 -14.59 25.75 -18.97
C GLN A 286 -14.14 24.56 -19.83
N GLN A 287 -14.86 24.26 -20.91
CA GLN A 287 -14.45 23.25 -21.90
C GLN A 287 -13.14 23.65 -22.56
N GLN A 288 -13.00 24.91 -23.00
CA GLN A 288 -11.77 25.40 -23.62
C GLN A 288 -10.57 25.38 -22.65
N THR A 289 -10.77 25.75 -21.37
CA THR A 289 -9.71 25.61 -20.37
C THR A 289 -9.33 24.16 -20.11
N ASN A 290 -10.30 23.24 -20.12
CA ASN A 290 -10.04 21.82 -19.93
C ASN A 290 -9.32 21.20 -21.15
N GLU A 291 -9.62 21.67 -22.36
CA GLU A 291 -8.91 21.27 -23.58
C GLU A 291 -7.45 21.76 -23.54
N ASN A 292 -7.22 23.03 -23.19
CA ASN A 292 -5.87 23.57 -23.04
C ASN A 292 -5.05 22.79 -21.99
N LEU A 293 -5.65 22.45 -20.85
CA LEU A 293 -4.99 21.64 -19.80
C LEU A 293 -4.69 20.21 -20.28
N ARG A 294 -5.57 19.62 -21.11
CA ARG A 294 -5.33 18.31 -21.72
C ARG A 294 -4.20 18.35 -22.73
N ASP A 295 -4.09 19.43 -23.52
CA ASP A 295 -3.00 19.63 -24.47
C ASP A 295 -1.66 19.83 -23.77
N GLU A 296 -1.64 20.62 -22.69
CA GLU A 296 -0.46 20.80 -21.85
C GLU A 296 -0.04 19.49 -21.18
N ALA A 297 -0.99 18.72 -20.65
CA ALA A 297 -0.70 17.39 -20.10
C ALA A 297 -0.17 16.41 -21.15
N ARG A 298 -0.66 16.48 -22.40
CA ARG A 298 -0.11 15.69 -23.52
C ARG A 298 1.32 16.10 -23.84
N ARG A 299 1.61 17.40 -23.88
CA ARG A 299 2.95 17.94 -24.13
C ARG A 299 3.94 17.50 -23.05
N LEU A 300 3.58 17.64 -21.77
CA LEU A 300 4.44 17.23 -20.65
C LEU A 300 4.69 15.71 -20.61
N ARG A 301 3.72 14.89 -21.04
CA ARG A 301 3.92 13.44 -21.15
C ARG A 301 4.91 13.09 -22.26
N ALA A 302 4.80 13.73 -23.43
CA ALA A 302 5.75 13.54 -24.51
C ALA A 302 7.18 13.94 -24.10
N GLU A 303 7.33 15.06 -23.38
CA GLU A 303 8.61 15.52 -22.83
C GLU A 303 9.19 14.53 -21.80
N LEU A 304 8.35 13.96 -20.94
CA LEU A 304 8.79 12.92 -19.99
C LEU A 304 9.21 11.63 -20.68
N ASP A 305 8.55 11.22 -21.76
CA ASP A 305 8.93 10.03 -22.51
C ASP A 305 10.25 10.26 -23.28
N GLU A 306 10.48 11.45 -23.84
CA GLU A 306 11.75 11.83 -24.47
C GLU A 306 12.92 11.81 -23.46
N LEU A 307 12.72 12.35 -22.27
CA LEU A 307 13.72 12.30 -21.19
C LEU A 307 13.99 10.88 -20.70
N ARG A 308 12.99 9.99 -20.72
CA ARG A 308 13.19 8.57 -20.38
C ARG A 308 14.04 7.87 -21.42
N GLU A 309 13.74 8.08 -22.70
CA GLU A 309 14.54 7.52 -23.80
C GLU A 309 15.99 8.03 -23.75
N GLU A 310 16.21 9.32 -23.44
CA GLU A 310 17.54 9.89 -23.26
C GLU A 310 18.28 9.26 -22.07
N ASN A 311 17.61 9.06 -20.94
CA ASN A 311 18.19 8.40 -19.78
C ASN A 311 18.53 6.92 -20.08
N GLU A 312 17.69 6.22 -20.82
CA GLU A 312 17.97 4.85 -21.30
C GLU A 312 19.13 4.80 -22.29
N ARG A 313 19.31 5.82 -23.14
CA ARG A 313 20.52 5.96 -23.99
C ARG A 313 21.77 6.11 -23.13
N HIS A 314 21.77 7.03 -22.17
CA HIS A 314 22.90 7.20 -21.26
C HIS A 314 23.20 5.96 -20.42
N HIS A 315 22.17 5.22 -19.98
CA HIS A 315 22.39 3.98 -19.25
C HIS A 315 23.08 2.91 -20.11
N ARG A 316 22.71 2.81 -21.39
CA ARG A 316 23.37 1.93 -22.36
C ARG A 316 24.81 2.35 -22.62
N GLU A 317 25.07 3.63 -22.84
CA GLU A 317 26.43 4.16 -23.02
C GLU A 317 27.33 3.86 -21.80
N LEU A 318 26.81 4.06 -20.58
CA LEU A 318 27.52 3.71 -19.35
C LEU A 318 27.79 2.21 -19.23
N GLN A 319 26.85 1.37 -19.66
CA GLN A 319 27.05 -0.07 -19.65
C GLN A 319 28.13 -0.49 -20.66
N GLU A 320 28.10 0.04 -21.88
CA GLU A 320 29.14 -0.22 -22.89
C GLU A 320 30.52 0.23 -22.43
N LEU A 321 30.63 1.38 -21.76
CA LEU A 321 31.90 1.84 -21.17
C LEU A 321 32.42 0.88 -20.10
N ARG A 322 31.55 0.40 -19.20
CA ARG A 322 31.92 -0.60 -18.19
C ARG A 322 32.35 -1.92 -18.80
N GLU A 323 31.68 -2.37 -19.87
CA GLU A 323 32.06 -3.58 -20.59
C GLU A 323 33.41 -3.43 -21.30
N ARG A 324 33.70 -2.24 -21.87
CA ARG A 324 35.02 -1.93 -22.45
C ARG A 324 36.12 -1.87 -21.40
N GLU A 325 35.88 -1.24 -20.25
CA GLU A 325 36.82 -1.20 -19.13
C GLU A 325 37.12 -2.62 -18.63
N ALA A 326 36.08 -3.44 -18.41
CA ALA A 326 36.25 -4.84 -18.00
C ALA A 326 37.00 -5.68 -19.04
N ALA A 327 36.74 -5.47 -20.33
CA ALA A 327 37.46 -6.16 -21.40
C ALA A 327 38.94 -5.76 -21.44
N TRP A 328 39.25 -4.47 -21.24
CA TRP A 328 40.61 -3.97 -21.16
C TRP A 328 41.36 -4.53 -19.94
N GLU A 329 40.72 -4.57 -18.76
CA GLU A 329 41.31 -5.18 -17.56
C GLU A 329 41.59 -6.67 -17.75
N MET A 330 40.69 -7.40 -18.41
CA MET A 330 40.89 -8.83 -18.73
C MET A 330 42.06 -9.07 -19.69
N GLU A 331 42.26 -8.19 -20.67
CA GLU A 331 43.39 -8.27 -21.59
C GLU A 331 44.72 -7.93 -20.88
N GLU A 332 44.73 -6.91 -20.02
CA GLU A 332 45.91 -6.58 -19.20
C GLU A 332 46.31 -7.75 -18.28
N LEU A 333 45.33 -8.42 -17.66
CA LEU A 333 45.57 -9.62 -16.86
C LEU A 333 46.18 -10.76 -17.70
N ARG A 334 45.67 -10.99 -18.91
CA ARG A 334 46.23 -12.01 -19.84
C ARG A 334 47.67 -11.69 -20.25
N GLU A 335 47.98 -10.43 -20.54
CA GLU A 335 49.35 -10.02 -20.87
C GLU A 335 50.31 -10.24 -19.69
N ARG A 336 49.86 -9.98 -18.46
CA ARG A 336 50.63 -10.24 -17.23
C ARG A 336 50.84 -11.73 -17.00
N GLU A 337 49.81 -12.56 -17.19
CA GLU A 337 49.92 -14.02 -17.10
C GLU A 337 50.89 -14.58 -18.15
N CYS A 338 50.75 -14.16 -19.42
CA CYS A 338 51.67 -14.56 -20.48
C CYS A 338 53.12 -14.12 -20.20
N SER A 339 53.32 -12.94 -19.61
CA SER A 339 54.64 -12.46 -19.20
C SER A 339 55.24 -13.32 -18.09
N ARG A 340 54.44 -13.70 -17.08
CA ARG A 340 54.86 -14.62 -16.00
C ARG A 340 55.19 -16.01 -16.52
N GLU A 341 54.39 -16.54 -17.46
CA GLU A 341 54.68 -17.84 -18.08
C GLU A 341 56.01 -17.81 -18.85
N ARG A 342 56.31 -16.70 -19.55
CA ARG A 342 57.60 -16.53 -20.24
C ARG A 342 58.76 -16.44 -19.26
N GLU A 343 58.61 -15.74 -18.15
CA GLU A 343 59.64 -15.67 -17.08
C GLU A 343 59.88 -17.05 -16.46
N CYS A 344 58.82 -17.74 -16.06
CA CYS A 344 58.89 -19.11 -15.53
C CYS A 344 59.53 -20.08 -16.52
N SER A 345 59.21 -19.97 -17.82
CA SER A 345 59.85 -20.78 -18.87
C SER A 345 61.35 -20.50 -18.96
N ARG A 346 61.78 -19.23 -18.90
CA ARG A 346 63.21 -18.86 -18.90
C ARG A 346 63.92 -19.38 -17.66
N GLU A 347 63.30 -19.29 -16.48
CA GLU A 347 63.87 -19.83 -15.24
C GLU A 347 64.06 -21.35 -15.32
N MET A 348 63.06 -22.06 -15.86
CA MET A 348 63.15 -23.51 -16.10
C MET A 348 64.26 -23.87 -17.09
N GLU A 349 64.44 -23.10 -18.16
CA GLU A 349 65.56 -23.28 -19.11
C GLU A 349 66.92 -23.05 -18.43
N LEU A 350 67.06 -22.03 -17.58
CA LEU A 350 68.29 -21.76 -16.83
C LEU A 350 68.60 -22.88 -15.81
N LEU A 351 67.59 -23.42 -15.15
CA LEU A 351 67.74 -24.56 -14.24
C LEU A 351 68.14 -25.83 -14.99
N ASN A 352 67.55 -26.09 -16.16
CA ASN A 352 67.88 -27.26 -16.98
C ASN A 352 69.30 -27.17 -17.57
N TRP A 353 69.74 -25.96 -17.96
CA TRP A 353 71.11 -25.72 -18.44
C TRP A 353 72.16 -26.03 -17.36
N ASN A 354 71.89 -25.65 -16.10
CA ASN A 354 72.79 -25.94 -14.98
C ASN A 354 72.72 -27.40 -14.49
N GLY A 355 71.66 -28.13 -14.80
CA GLY A 355 71.48 -29.55 -14.44
C GLY A 355 72.32 -30.53 -15.27
N SER A 356 72.87 -30.12 -16.42
CA SER A 356 73.67 -31.00 -17.28
C SER A 356 75.15 -31.11 -16.87
N THR A 357 75.59 -30.38 -15.84
CA THR A 357 76.99 -30.37 -15.34
C THR A 357 77.11 -30.75 -13.86
N ASN A 358 76.50 -31.87 -13.44
CA ASN A 358 77.10 -32.76 -12.42
C ASN A 358 76.22 -33.99 -12.19
N MET A 359 76.48 -35.05 -12.96
CA MET A 359 76.25 -36.42 -12.52
C MET A 359 77.24 -36.73 -11.38
N ARG A 360 76.81 -36.60 -10.13
CA ARG A 360 77.36 -37.37 -9.01
C ARG A 360 76.23 -37.80 -8.08
N SER A 361 75.87 -39.07 -8.21
CA SER A 361 74.99 -39.80 -7.31
C SER A 361 75.51 -39.69 -5.86
N PRO A 362 74.72 -39.19 -4.90
CA PRO A 362 74.99 -39.43 -3.49
C PRO A 362 74.34 -40.76 -3.11
N SER A 363 75.20 -41.66 -2.64
CA SER A 363 74.87 -42.93 -2.02
C SER A 363 73.88 -42.78 -0.86
N LEU A 364 72.92 -43.71 -0.81
CA LEU A 364 72.18 -44.09 0.39
C LEU A 364 73.11 -44.24 1.60
N SER A 365 72.92 -43.42 2.64
CA SER A 365 73.14 -43.83 4.03
C SER A 365 72.67 -42.75 5.00
N ALA A 366 71.87 -43.22 5.97
CA ALA A 366 71.70 -42.69 7.32
C ALA A 366 71.22 -41.24 7.49
N LEU A 367 69.95 -41.08 7.86
CA LEU A 367 69.55 -40.05 8.83
C LEU A 367 68.40 -40.56 9.72
N PRO A 368 68.26 -39.99 10.92
CA PRO A 368 67.79 -40.65 12.14
C PRO A 368 66.38 -40.24 12.53
N ASP A 369 65.81 -41.03 13.45
CA ASP A 369 64.73 -40.65 14.34
C ASP A 369 65.02 -39.30 15.01
N CYS A 370 64.16 -38.31 14.79
CA CYS A 370 64.06 -37.11 15.62
C CYS A 370 62.62 -36.60 15.61
N SER A 371 61.93 -36.94 16.68
CA SER A 371 60.68 -36.37 17.11
C SER A 371 60.88 -34.90 17.50
N SER A 372 60.19 -33.96 16.87
CA SER A 372 59.77 -32.69 17.48
C SER A 372 58.67 -32.03 16.66
N PRO A 373 57.64 -31.45 17.31
CA PRO A 373 56.52 -30.80 16.64
C PRO A 373 56.91 -29.34 16.32
N VAL A 374 56.97 -29.00 15.03
CA VAL A 374 57.05 -27.60 14.62
C VAL A 374 55.63 -27.13 14.32
N GLU A 375 55.08 -26.38 15.26
CA GLU A 375 53.95 -25.48 15.05
C GLU A 375 54.33 -24.47 13.95
N ASN A 376 53.65 -24.54 12.82
CA ASN A 376 53.50 -23.41 11.89
C ASN A 376 52.04 -23.35 11.45
N ASN A 377 51.19 -22.89 12.39
CA ASN A 377 49.85 -22.43 12.09
C ASN A 377 49.92 -20.99 11.55
N THR A 378 50.40 -20.80 10.33
CA THR A 378 49.91 -19.71 9.49
C THR A 378 48.75 -20.29 8.69
N ALA A 379 47.59 -20.38 9.36
CA ALA A 379 46.34 -20.71 8.68
C ALA A 379 46.11 -19.63 7.63
N GLU A 380 46.22 -20.00 6.35
CA GLU A 380 45.72 -19.14 5.28
C GLU A 380 44.26 -18.78 5.60
N PRO A 381 43.90 -17.48 5.55
CA PRO A 381 42.54 -17.07 5.85
C PRO A 381 41.61 -17.83 4.91
N THR A 382 40.70 -18.60 5.51
CA THR A 382 39.76 -19.39 4.72
C THR A 382 38.97 -18.45 3.81
N ARG A 383 38.58 -18.90 2.62
CA ARG A 383 37.77 -18.11 1.67
C ARG A 383 36.54 -17.45 2.33
N LEU A 384 36.04 -18.04 3.42
CA LEU A 384 34.95 -17.49 4.23
C LEU A 384 35.34 -16.24 5.04
N GLU A 385 36.56 -16.19 5.59
CA GLU A 385 37.09 -15.04 6.35
C GLU A 385 37.34 -13.85 5.44
N ILE A 386 37.91 -14.08 4.25
CA ILE A 386 38.09 -13.03 3.22
C ILE A 386 36.73 -12.44 2.79
N LEU A 387 35.69 -13.28 2.66
CA LEU A 387 34.32 -12.82 2.35
C LEU A 387 33.65 -12.07 3.51
N GLN A 388 33.97 -12.41 4.76
CA GLN A 388 33.47 -11.67 5.92
C GLN A 388 34.15 -10.31 6.07
N GLU A 389 35.45 -10.22 5.80
CA GLU A 389 36.22 -8.99 5.90
C GLU A 389 35.84 -7.99 4.80
N SER A 390 35.67 -8.47 3.56
CA SER A 390 35.16 -7.65 2.44
C SER A 390 33.75 -7.10 2.72
N ARG A 391 32.84 -7.90 3.30
CA ARG A 391 31.51 -7.42 3.73
C ARG A 391 31.57 -6.34 4.82
N LYS A 392 32.52 -6.43 5.75
CA LYS A 392 32.75 -5.38 6.76
C LYS A 392 33.23 -4.07 6.12
N LEU A 393 34.14 -4.15 5.15
CA LEU A 393 34.64 -2.98 4.42
C LEU A 393 33.55 -2.31 3.59
N ILE A 394 32.70 -3.08 2.90
CA ILE A 394 31.56 -2.54 2.13
C ILE A 394 30.57 -1.81 3.04
N ARG A 395 30.24 -2.36 4.22
CA ARG A 395 29.38 -1.67 5.19
C ARG A 395 30.00 -0.38 5.73
N LYS A 396 31.31 -0.37 5.95
CA LYS A 396 32.05 0.81 6.42
C LYS A 396 32.13 1.91 5.35
N ALA A 397 32.21 1.54 4.07
CA ALA A 397 32.14 2.46 2.94
C ALA A 397 30.73 3.04 2.76
N ALA A 398 29.69 2.21 2.87
CA ALA A 398 28.30 2.66 2.80
C ALA A 398 27.93 3.66 3.90
N ALA A 399 28.43 3.44 5.13
CA ALA A 399 28.22 4.37 6.25
C ALA A 399 28.94 5.73 6.09
N LYS A 400 29.98 5.81 5.23
CA LYS A 400 30.68 7.07 4.94
C LYS A 400 30.00 7.92 3.86
N HIS A 401 29.04 7.35 3.11
CA HIS A 401 28.31 8.03 2.05
C HIS A 401 26.88 8.45 2.45
N GLU A 402 26.54 8.45 3.74
CA GLU A 402 25.35 9.16 4.20
C GLU A 402 25.55 10.67 3.98
N TYR A 403 24.93 11.17 2.91
CA TYR A 403 24.87 12.59 2.58
C TYR A 403 24.33 13.41 3.76
N PRO A 404 24.90 14.58 4.06
CA PRO A 404 24.35 15.47 5.07
C PRO A 404 22.91 15.84 4.69
N ALA A 405 21.99 15.64 5.63
CA ALA A 405 20.57 15.93 5.47
C ALA A 405 20.37 17.37 4.98
N TYR A 406 19.74 17.50 3.82
CA TYR A 406 19.33 18.77 3.23
C TYR A 406 18.46 19.56 4.24
N GLN A 407 19.00 20.63 4.80
CA GLN A 407 18.23 21.58 5.61
C GLN A 407 17.56 22.59 4.67
N PRO A 408 16.22 22.62 4.60
CA PRO A 408 15.54 23.62 3.78
C PRO A 408 15.70 25.00 4.43
N HIS A 409 16.30 25.93 3.68
CA HIS A 409 16.36 27.34 4.06
C HIS A 409 14.94 27.92 4.17
N ALA A 410 14.68 28.62 5.28
CA ALA A 410 13.45 29.37 5.49
C ALA A 410 13.41 30.59 4.54
N PRO A 411 12.26 30.90 3.90
CA PRO A 411 12.12 32.10 3.10
C PRO A 411 12.07 33.35 4.01
N ALA A 412 12.71 34.42 3.53
CA ALA A 412 12.80 35.73 4.18
C ALA A 412 11.47 36.50 4.14
#